data_AF-A0A950W8X6-F1
#
_entry.id   AF-A0A950W8X6-F1
#
_cell.length_a   1.000
_cell.length_b   1.000
_cell.length_c   1.000
_cell.angle_alpha   90.00
_cell.angle_beta   90.00
_cell.angle_gamma   90.00
#
_symmetry.space_group_name_H-M   'P 1'
#
loop_
_entity.id
_entity.type
_entity.pdbx_description
1 polymer ?
#
loop_
_entity_poly.entity_id
_entity_poly.type
_entity_poly.pdbx_seq_one_letter_code
_entity_poly.pdbx_strand_id
1 'polypeptide(L)'
;MKLRLIRRYHTPVKEKREQIPPQIDKSRLPIEHETRQPLAPHAQPGYYPGFQTLSQQAFWDEATRKVVQARVEQVPPIRFFTPEEAKLMQAVCDRLLPQDDRDEAHKIPVLNYIDDRLYSRR
;
A
#
# COMPACT_ATOMS: atom_id res chain seq x y z
N MET A 1 -23.32 -11.20 -55.99
CA MET A 1 -23.77 -10.46 -54.78
C MET A 1 -23.27 -11.24 -53.55
N LYS A 2 -22.19 -10.80 -52.89
CA LYS A 2 -21.53 -11.53 -51.78
C LYS A 2 -22.18 -11.17 -50.44
N LEU A 3 -22.78 -12.14 -49.76
CA LEU A 3 -23.28 -12.00 -48.38
C LEU A 3 -22.10 -12.09 -47.40
N ARG A 4 -21.93 -11.07 -46.55
CA ARG A 4 -20.82 -10.94 -45.60
C ARG A 4 -21.10 -11.80 -44.37
N LEU A 5 -20.16 -12.68 -44.02
CA LEU A 5 -20.08 -13.35 -42.72
C LEU A 5 -19.89 -12.29 -41.62
N ILE A 6 -20.84 -12.18 -40.69
CA ILE A 6 -20.67 -11.37 -39.48
C ILE A 6 -19.84 -12.20 -38.49
N ARG A 7 -18.52 -11.92 -38.43
CA ARG A 7 -17.63 -12.39 -37.35
C ARG A 7 -18.14 -11.76 -36.05
N ARG A 8 -18.71 -12.56 -35.16
CA ARG A 8 -18.94 -12.15 -33.77
C ARG A 8 -17.56 -12.00 -33.11
N TYR A 9 -17.20 -10.78 -32.75
CA TYR A 9 -16.05 -10.53 -31.89
C TYR A 9 -16.37 -11.10 -30.51
N HIS A 10 -15.68 -12.18 -30.14
CA HIS A 10 -15.64 -12.65 -28.76
C HIS A 10 -14.68 -11.73 -28.01
N THR A 11 -15.22 -10.79 -27.24
CA THR A 11 -14.46 -10.00 -26.28
C THR A 11 -14.14 -10.90 -25.08
N PRO A 12 -12.87 -11.10 -24.70
CA PRO A 12 -12.57 -11.83 -23.47
C PRO A 12 -13.00 -10.97 -22.29
N VAL A 13 -13.94 -11.50 -21.51
CA VAL A 13 -14.33 -10.98 -20.19
C VAL A 13 -13.07 -10.94 -19.34
N LYS A 14 -12.73 -9.75 -18.82
CA LYS A 14 -11.66 -9.60 -17.82
C LYS A 14 -12.02 -10.49 -16.64
N GLU A 15 -11.36 -11.63 -16.52
CA GLU A 15 -11.38 -12.43 -15.31
C GLU A 15 -10.92 -11.53 -14.16
N LYS A 16 -11.86 -11.13 -13.31
CA LYS A 16 -11.56 -10.68 -11.96
C LYS A 16 -10.81 -11.85 -11.34
N ARG A 17 -9.47 -11.77 -11.28
CA ARG A 17 -8.70 -12.63 -10.39
C ARG A 17 -9.29 -12.39 -9.02
N GLU A 18 -10.06 -13.34 -8.52
CA GLU A 18 -10.43 -13.42 -7.12
C GLU A 18 -9.09 -13.54 -6.38
N GLN A 19 -8.59 -12.39 -5.95
CA GLN A 19 -7.41 -12.32 -5.10
C GLN A 19 -7.84 -13.02 -3.82
N ILE A 20 -7.35 -14.25 -3.64
CA ILE A 20 -7.44 -14.95 -2.37
C ILE A 20 -6.98 -13.94 -1.33
N PRO A 21 -7.82 -13.57 -0.35
CA PRO A 21 -7.43 -12.59 0.65
C PRO A 21 -6.13 -13.10 1.28
N PRO A 22 -5.09 -12.24 1.41
CA PRO A 22 -3.83 -12.65 1.98
C PRO A 22 -4.11 -13.36 3.30
N GLN A 23 -3.55 -14.56 3.49
CA GLN A 23 -3.72 -15.26 4.76
C GLN A 23 -3.06 -14.41 5.85
N ILE A 24 -3.88 -13.75 6.65
CA ILE A 24 -3.41 -12.91 7.74
C ILE A 24 -2.91 -13.83 8.85
N ASP A 25 -1.60 -13.78 9.13
CA ASP A 25 -1.01 -14.47 10.26
C ASP A 25 -1.44 -13.80 11.56
N LYS A 26 -2.45 -14.39 12.21
CA LYS A 26 -3.04 -13.87 13.46
C LYS A 26 -2.02 -13.75 14.60
N SER A 27 -0.90 -14.48 14.57
CA SER A 27 0.13 -14.41 15.60
C SER A 27 0.91 -13.10 15.57
N ARG A 28 0.82 -12.35 14.47
CA ARG A 28 1.55 -11.10 14.22
C ARG A 28 0.69 -9.85 14.44
N LEU A 29 -0.60 -10.03 14.71
CA LEU A 29 -1.53 -8.92 14.92
C LEU A 29 -1.43 -8.38 16.35
N PRO A 30 -1.65 -7.07 16.54
CA PRO A 30 -1.83 -6.49 17.87
C PRO A 30 -2.97 -7.18 18.63
N ILE A 31 -2.81 -7.32 19.94
CA ILE A 31 -3.82 -7.95 20.81
C ILE A 31 -4.60 -6.88 21.55
N GLU A 32 -5.93 -7.00 21.57
CA GLU A 32 -6.79 -6.14 22.37
C GLU A 32 -6.58 -6.42 23.87
N HIS A 33 -6.46 -5.36 24.67
CA HIS A 33 -6.10 -5.51 26.08
C HIS A 33 -7.16 -6.24 26.92
N GLU A 34 -8.45 -6.02 26.65
CA GLU A 34 -9.57 -6.61 27.40
C GLU A 34 -9.84 -8.06 27.00
N THR A 35 -10.11 -8.31 25.72
CA THR A 35 -10.53 -9.64 25.25
C THR A 35 -9.37 -10.59 24.97
N ARG A 36 -8.15 -10.05 24.90
CA ARG A 36 -6.93 -10.75 24.46
C ARG A 36 -7.06 -11.38 23.06
N GLN A 37 -7.98 -10.88 22.24
CA GLN A 37 -8.13 -11.33 20.86
C GLN A 37 -7.24 -10.52 19.92
N PRO A 38 -6.76 -11.12 18.81
CA PRO A 38 -6.09 -10.38 17.75
C PRO A 38 -7.01 -9.34 17.12
N LEU A 39 -6.52 -8.11 17.00
CA LEU A 39 -7.21 -7.02 16.30
C LEU A 39 -7.07 -7.21 14.79
N ALA A 40 -8.19 -7.15 14.07
CA ALA A 40 -8.17 -7.21 12.62
C ALA A 40 -7.39 -6.01 12.03
N PRO A 41 -6.70 -6.17 10.90
CA PRO A 41 -6.06 -5.06 10.21
C PRO A 41 -7.08 -3.99 9.83
N HIS A 42 -6.71 -2.72 9.97
CA HIS A 42 -7.59 -1.60 9.66
C HIS A 42 -6.79 -0.39 9.17
N ALA A 43 -7.49 0.63 8.69
CA ALA A 43 -6.89 1.80 8.07
C ALA A 43 -5.98 2.61 9.01
N GLN A 44 -6.28 2.60 10.31
CA GLN A 44 -5.62 3.44 11.31
C GLN A 44 -5.30 2.67 12.59
N PRO A 45 -4.28 1.79 12.56
CA PRO A 45 -3.81 1.14 13.77
C PRO A 45 -3.03 2.12 14.65
N GLY A 46 -3.24 2.03 15.96
CA GLY A 46 -2.51 2.83 16.95
C GLY A 46 -3.35 3.25 18.16
N TYR A 47 -2.72 4.04 19.03
CA TYR A 47 -3.27 4.40 20.35
C TYR A 47 -4.31 5.53 20.34
N TYR A 48 -4.57 6.16 19.18
CA TYR A 48 -5.46 7.33 19.07
C TYR A 48 -6.62 7.06 18.10
N PRO A 49 -7.65 6.31 18.51
CA PRO A 49 -8.80 6.02 17.67
C PRO A 49 -9.46 7.29 17.13
N GLY A 50 -9.74 7.32 15.83
CA GLY A 50 -10.42 8.43 15.15
C GLY A 50 -9.54 9.66 14.85
N PHE A 51 -8.30 9.70 15.35
CA PHE A 51 -7.38 10.78 15.00
C PHE A 51 -6.68 10.50 13.67
N GLN A 52 -6.70 11.48 12.75
CA GLN A 52 -5.96 11.41 11.50
C GLN A 52 -5.09 12.64 11.34
N THR A 53 -3.80 12.46 11.06
CA THR A 53 -2.89 13.62 10.87
C THR A 53 -3.33 14.48 9.68
N LEU A 54 -3.75 13.84 8.58
CA LEU A 54 -4.19 14.57 7.38
C LEU A 54 -5.48 15.38 7.58
N SER A 55 -6.33 15.06 8.57
CA SER A 55 -7.51 15.88 8.85
C SER A 55 -7.14 17.26 9.39
N GLN A 56 -5.90 17.42 9.89
CA GLN A 56 -5.39 18.68 10.41
C GLN A 56 -4.74 19.58 9.35
N GLN A 57 -4.79 19.18 8.07
CA GLN A 57 -4.10 19.91 6.99
C GLN A 57 -4.54 21.36 6.81
N ALA A 58 -5.74 21.72 7.28
CA ALA A 58 -6.25 23.09 7.24
C ALA A 58 -5.48 24.04 8.17
N PHE A 59 -4.79 23.50 9.19
CA PHE A 59 -4.02 24.27 10.17
C PHE A 59 -2.54 24.38 9.84
N TRP A 60 -2.06 23.70 8.80
CA TRP A 60 -0.68 23.81 8.36
C TRP A 60 -0.47 25.05 7.51
N ASP A 61 0.74 25.61 7.54
CA ASP A 61 1.13 26.58 6.54
C ASP A 61 1.13 25.94 5.13
N GLU A 62 1.04 26.79 4.11
CA GLU A 62 0.89 26.33 2.74
C GLU A 62 2.08 25.47 2.27
N ALA A 63 3.31 25.82 2.68
CA ALA A 63 4.50 25.09 2.27
C ALA A 63 4.53 23.68 2.86
N THR A 64 4.27 23.56 4.17
CA THR A 64 4.14 22.27 4.85
C THR A 64 3.06 21.41 4.22
N ARG A 65 1.87 21.99 3.99
CA ARG A 65 0.74 21.26 3.39
C ARG A 65 1.09 20.70 2.01
N LYS A 66 1.69 21.52 1.14
CA LYS A 66 2.11 21.07 -0.20
C LYS A 66 3.12 19.92 -0.13
N VAL A 67 4.13 20.02 0.73
CA VAL A 67 5.15 18.99 0.87
C VAL A 67 4.58 17.67 1.39
N VAL A 68 3.72 17.73 2.42
CA VAL A 68 3.11 16.52 3.00
C VAL A 68 2.16 15.86 2.02
N GLN A 69 1.27 16.62 1.36
CA GLN A 69 0.35 16.07 0.36
C GLN A 69 1.11 15.40 -0.78
N ALA A 70 2.14 16.05 -1.33
CA ALA A 70 2.97 15.44 -2.37
C ALA A 70 3.57 14.10 -1.92
N ARG A 71 4.09 14.01 -0.69
CA ARG A 71 4.64 12.75 -0.16
C ARG A 71 3.59 11.67 0.14
N VAL A 72 2.35 12.03 0.42
CA VAL A 72 1.33 11.00 0.70
C VAL A 72 0.70 10.51 -0.60
N GLU A 73 0.44 11.41 -1.53
CA GLU A 73 -0.33 11.12 -2.74
C GLU A 73 0.54 10.64 -3.92
N GLN A 74 1.83 11.01 -3.93
CA GLN A 74 2.73 10.76 -5.07
C GLN A 74 3.85 9.80 -4.67
N VAL A 75 3.51 8.50 -4.65
CA VAL A 75 4.49 7.45 -4.36
C VAL A 75 5.49 7.34 -5.52
N PRO A 76 6.81 7.50 -5.29
CA PRO A 76 7.80 7.44 -6.35
C PRO A 76 7.93 6.00 -6.89
N PRO A 77 8.25 5.82 -8.19
CA PRO A 77 8.51 4.50 -8.74
C PRO A 77 9.89 3.98 -8.33
N ILE A 78 10.03 2.65 -8.28
CA ILE A 78 11.30 1.95 -8.11
C ILE A 78 12.17 2.17 -9.36
N ARG A 79 13.37 2.71 -9.17
CA ARG A 79 14.33 3.12 -10.21
C ARG A 79 15.77 2.75 -9.88
N PHE A 80 16.14 2.62 -8.60
CA PHE A 80 17.50 2.27 -8.20
C PHE A 80 17.71 0.75 -8.20
N PHE A 81 16.81 0.00 -7.56
CA PHE A 81 16.92 -1.45 -7.44
C PHE A 81 16.54 -2.18 -8.73
N THR A 82 17.20 -3.31 -9.00
CA THR A 82 16.68 -4.30 -9.94
C THR A 82 15.40 -4.96 -9.39
N PRO A 83 14.59 -5.63 -10.21
CA PRO A 83 13.41 -6.35 -9.73
C PRO A 83 13.70 -7.37 -8.63
N GLU A 84 14.84 -8.07 -8.72
CA GLU A 84 15.28 -9.07 -7.74
C GLU A 84 15.70 -8.42 -6.42
N GLU A 85 16.47 -7.33 -6.49
CA GLU A 85 16.88 -6.56 -5.31
C GLU A 85 15.70 -5.91 -4.61
N ALA A 86 14.75 -5.36 -5.38
CA ALA A 86 13.52 -4.77 -4.85
C ALA A 86 12.71 -5.82 -4.08
N LYS A 87 12.60 -7.05 -4.61
CA LYS A 87 11.91 -8.15 -3.92
C LYS A 87 12.61 -8.54 -2.61
N LEU A 88 13.94 -8.61 -2.61
CA LEU A 88 14.71 -8.90 -1.39
C LEU A 88 14.54 -7.77 -0.36
N MET A 89 14.66 -6.52 -0.79
CA MET A 89 14.52 -5.37 0.10
C MET A 89 13.10 -5.23 0.65
N GLN A 90 12.07 -5.60 -0.14
CA GLN A 90 10.70 -5.67 0.35
C GLN A 90 10.60 -6.67 1.52
N ALA A 91 11.14 -7.87 1.38
CA ALA A 91 11.14 -8.87 2.44
C ALA A 91 11.89 -8.40 3.71
N VAL A 92 12.98 -7.64 3.53
CA VAL A 92 13.70 -7.00 4.64
C VAL A 92 12.82 -5.96 5.34
N CYS A 93 12.13 -5.09 4.59
CA CYS A 93 11.22 -4.10 5.13
C CYS A 93 10.07 -4.77 5.91
N ASP A 94 9.44 -5.79 5.33
CA ASP A 94 8.35 -6.55 5.92
C ASP A 94 8.77 -7.21 7.25
N ARG A 95 10.05 -7.57 7.38
CA ARG A 95 10.60 -8.19 8.59
C ARG A 95 10.99 -7.19 9.67
N LEU A 96 11.54 -6.05 9.29
CA LEU A 96 12.07 -5.02 10.22
C LEU A 96 10.99 -4.07 10.72
N LEU A 97 10.08 -3.66 9.83
CA LEU A 97 8.97 -2.77 10.12
C LEU A 97 7.66 -3.41 9.63
N PRO A 98 7.20 -4.48 10.30
CA PRO A 98 6.00 -5.17 9.91
C PRO A 98 4.78 -4.24 9.99
N GLN A 99 3.90 -4.36 9.01
CA GLN A 99 2.67 -3.58 8.89
C GLN A 99 1.44 -4.50 8.82
N ASP A 100 1.50 -5.64 9.52
CA ASP A 100 0.44 -6.66 9.57
C ASP A 100 -0.85 -6.13 10.22
N ASP A 101 -0.76 -5.03 10.97
CA ASP A 101 -1.86 -4.30 11.63
C ASP A 101 -2.63 -3.36 10.69
N ARG A 102 -2.16 -3.15 9.46
CA ARG A 102 -2.76 -2.27 8.46
C ARG A 102 -3.44 -3.06 7.36
N ASP A 103 -4.58 -2.56 6.88
CA ASP A 103 -5.13 -3.08 5.63
C ASP A 103 -4.22 -2.72 4.42
N GLU A 104 -4.37 -3.45 3.32
CA GLU A 104 -3.50 -3.31 2.14
C GLU A 104 -3.49 -1.89 1.54
N ALA A 105 -4.61 -1.15 1.63
CA ALA A 105 -4.70 0.19 1.07
C ALA A 105 -3.96 1.24 1.92
N HIS A 106 -3.70 0.93 3.19
CA HIS A 106 -3.07 1.84 4.15
C HIS A 106 -1.66 1.42 4.57
N LYS A 107 -1.10 0.35 3.97
CA LYS A 107 0.32 0.02 4.13
C LYS A 107 1.19 1.13 3.54
N ILE A 108 2.20 1.53 4.29
CA ILE A 108 3.16 2.57 3.91
C ILE A 108 4.15 1.97 2.91
N PRO A 109 4.34 2.57 1.72
CA PRO A 109 5.24 2.06 0.69
C PRO A 109 6.71 2.42 0.99
N VAL A 110 7.26 1.83 2.06
CA VAL A 110 8.61 2.14 2.58
C VAL A 110 9.69 1.91 1.53
N LEU A 111 9.61 0.81 0.77
CA LEU A 111 10.58 0.46 -0.26
C LEU A 111 10.71 1.55 -1.33
N ASN A 112 9.59 2.11 -1.79
CA ASN A 112 9.57 3.17 -2.79
C ASN A 112 10.35 4.41 -2.35
N TYR A 113 10.22 4.78 -1.08
CA TYR A 113 10.93 5.95 -0.52
C TYR A 113 12.41 5.67 -0.23
N ILE A 114 12.77 4.44 0.11
CA ILE A 114 14.18 4.03 0.21
C ILE A 114 14.83 4.09 -1.18
N ASP A 115 14.17 3.52 -2.18
CA ASP A 115 14.64 3.51 -3.58
C ASP A 115 14.80 4.93 -4.12
N ASP A 116 13.80 5.79 -3.96
CA ASP A 116 13.86 7.20 -4.41
C ASP A 116 15.02 7.96 -3.77
N ARG A 117 15.29 7.72 -2.48
CA ARG A 117 16.42 8.33 -1.77
C ARG A 117 17.76 7.85 -2.33
N LEU A 118 17.90 6.56 -2.63
CA LEU A 118 19.12 5.99 -3.21
C LEU A 118 19.35 6.44 -4.65
N TYR A 119 18.27 6.58 -5.42
CA TYR A 119 18.32 7.09 -6.79
C TYR A 119 18.71 8.58 -6.84
N SER A 120 18.07 9.41 -6.00
CA SER A 120 18.17 10.87 -6.07
C SER A 120 19.39 11.45 -5.33
N ARG A 121 20.06 10.69 -4.46
CA ARG A 121 21.18 11.17 -3.62
C ARG A 121 22.42 10.26 -3.70
N ARG A 122 22.83 9.89 -4.91
CA ARG A 122 24.26 9.63 -5.16
C ARG A 122 25.06 10.92 -5.08
#